data_AF-A0A7C9GL61-F1
#
_entry.id   AF-A0A7C9GL61-F1
#
_cell.length_a   1.000
_cell.length_b   1.000
_cell.length_c   1.000
_cell.angle_alpha   90.00
_cell.angle_beta   90.00
_cell.angle_gamma   90.00
#
_symmetry.space_group_name_H-M   'P 1'
#
loop_
_entity.id
_entity.type
_entity.pdbx_description
1 polymer ?
#
loop_
_entity_poly.entity_id
_entity_poly.type
_entity_poly.pdbx_seq_one_letter_code
_entity_poly.pdbx_strand_id
1 'polypeptide(L)'
;MGKSSSRSAQYFFTGNYIADNDNNNIDAIGIGGRIYARGGDDHITLGSIAAKVYTGEGDDTVVGGAAYLEIEDTLGDLSIKGGAGYAEINKSESGHVSFSGAAGGISVAHSGDRGNLGFTGVAAYNSLNRKGLKGDINFKGAGGYNKLWHETDRGNLYFTGAGASNKIDRTWLTISVQKI
;
A
#
# COMPACT_ATOMS: atom_id res chain seq x y z
N MET A 1 -20.62 21.07 4.55
CA MET A 1 -20.28 20.70 3.16
C MET A 1 -19.16 21.57 2.53
N GLY A 2 -18.37 22.36 3.27
CA GLY A 2 -17.45 23.36 2.67
C GLY A 2 -15.94 23.05 2.64
N LYS A 3 -15.45 22.04 3.37
CA LYS A 3 -14.00 21.77 3.48
C LYS A 3 -13.45 20.86 2.37
N SER A 4 -14.21 19.85 1.95
CA SER A 4 -13.74 18.84 0.99
C SER A 4 -13.68 19.40 -0.44
N SER A 5 -14.76 20.05 -0.92
CA SER A 5 -14.81 20.57 -2.30
C SER A 5 -13.77 21.66 -2.62
N SER A 6 -13.39 22.49 -1.65
CA SER A 6 -12.33 23.50 -1.82
C SER A 6 -10.94 22.88 -1.87
N ARG A 7 -10.68 21.82 -1.09
CA ARG A 7 -9.41 21.09 -1.07
C ARG A 7 -9.23 20.21 -2.33
N SER A 8 -10.29 19.60 -2.85
CA SER A 8 -10.24 18.86 -4.12
C SER A 8 -9.91 19.76 -5.31
N ALA A 9 -10.52 20.96 -5.36
CA ALA A 9 -10.16 21.97 -6.35
C ALA A 9 -8.70 22.40 -6.19
N GLN A 10 -8.23 22.61 -4.96
CA GLN A 10 -6.83 22.93 -4.69
C GLN A 10 -5.89 21.81 -5.16
N TYR A 11 -6.22 20.53 -4.93
CA TYR A 11 -5.42 19.40 -5.42
C TYR A 11 -5.35 19.37 -6.93
N PHE A 12 -6.45 19.63 -7.64
CA PHE A 12 -6.48 19.65 -9.10
C PHE A 12 -5.46 20.66 -9.67
N PHE A 13 -5.34 21.85 -9.07
CA PHE A 13 -4.45 22.91 -9.54
C PHE A 13 -3.03 22.85 -8.98
N THR A 14 -2.87 22.43 -7.73
CA THR A 14 -1.58 22.52 -6.99
C THR A 14 -0.91 21.17 -6.83
N GLY A 15 -1.63 20.07 -7.01
CA GLY A 15 -1.17 18.74 -6.68
C GLY A 15 -0.90 18.54 -5.20
N ASN A 16 -1.56 19.28 -4.30
CA ASN A 16 -1.39 19.09 -2.86
C ASN A 16 -2.73 19.05 -2.14
N TYR A 17 -2.95 18.01 -1.35
CA TYR A 17 -4.11 17.85 -0.47
C TYR A 17 -3.62 17.59 0.95
N ILE A 18 -4.09 18.38 1.93
CA ILE A 18 -3.74 18.21 3.34
C ILE A 18 -5.04 18.15 4.14
N ALA A 19 -5.23 17.04 4.85
CA ALA A 19 -6.34 16.74 5.71
C ALA A 19 -6.03 17.07 7.20
N ASP A 20 -6.98 16.82 8.09
CA ASP A 20 -6.81 16.98 9.55
C ASP A 20 -6.59 15.60 10.22
N ASN A 21 -6.60 15.52 11.56
CA ASN A 21 -6.36 14.25 12.28
C ASN A 21 -7.67 13.52 12.62
N ASP A 22 -8.76 13.86 11.93
CA ASP A 22 -10.08 13.26 12.08
C ASP A 22 -10.38 12.43 10.82
N ASN A 23 -11.30 11.47 10.92
CA ASN A 23 -11.73 10.67 9.76
C ASN A 23 -12.17 11.56 8.59
N ASN A 24 -11.52 11.42 7.44
CA ASN A 24 -11.73 12.27 6.27
C ASN A 24 -12.18 11.48 5.04
N ASN A 25 -13.02 12.13 4.23
CA ASN A 25 -13.32 11.67 2.86
C ASN A 25 -12.62 12.62 1.88
N ILE A 26 -11.61 12.10 1.18
CA ILE A 26 -10.67 12.85 0.34
C ILE A 26 -10.89 12.49 -1.12
N ASP A 27 -11.29 13.46 -1.94
CA ASP A 27 -11.40 13.30 -3.40
C ASP A 27 -10.19 13.96 -4.08
N ALA A 28 -9.23 13.14 -4.53
CA ALA A 28 -7.96 13.55 -5.13
C ALA A 28 -7.90 13.13 -6.60
N ILE A 29 -8.61 13.87 -7.46
CA ILE A 29 -8.65 13.66 -8.90
C ILE A 29 -7.91 14.81 -9.59
N GLY A 30 -6.91 14.52 -10.42
CA GLY A 30 -6.12 15.56 -11.07
C GLY A 30 -4.95 15.04 -11.90
N ILE A 31 -4.03 15.93 -12.27
CA ILE A 31 -2.82 15.53 -13.01
C ILE A 31 -1.82 14.75 -12.14
N GLY A 32 -1.83 14.96 -10.83
CA GLY A 32 -0.91 14.31 -9.92
C GLY A 32 -0.51 15.19 -8.74
N GLY A 33 0.05 14.59 -7.69
CA GLY A 33 0.34 15.34 -6.48
C GLY A 33 0.56 14.52 -5.22
N ARG A 34 0.71 15.21 -4.09
CA ARG A 34 0.82 14.67 -2.74
C ARG A 34 -0.50 14.81 -1.99
N ILE A 35 -0.91 13.75 -1.30
CA ILE A 35 -2.10 13.73 -0.44
C ILE A 35 -1.63 13.34 0.95
N TYR A 36 -1.99 14.13 1.96
CA TYR A 36 -1.68 13.88 3.36
C TYR A 36 -2.99 13.73 4.12
N ALA A 37 -3.37 12.49 4.43
CA ALA A 37 -4.59 12.14 5.15
C ALA A 37 -4.41 12.38 6.66
N ARG A 38 -3.27 11.92 7.20
CA ARG A 38 -2.74 12.17 8.56
C ARG A 38 -3.23 11.16 9.60
N GLY A 39 -4.36 11.39 10.23
CA GLY A 39 -4.80 10.59 11.37
C GLY A 39 -6.30 10.36 11.33
N GLY A 40 -6.75 9.24 11.88
CA GLY A 40 -8.15 8.81 11.79
C GLY A 40 -8.34 7.82 10.65
N ASP A 41 -9.57 7.32 10.51
CA ASP A 41 -9.87 6.34 9.46
C ASP A 41 -10.25 7.07 8.17
N ASP A 42 -9.30 7.20 7.24
CA ASP A 42 -9.48 8.02 6.04
C ASP A 42 -9.94 7.22 4.82
N HIS A 43 -10.85 7.82 4.05
CA HIS A 43 -11.29 7.29 2.76
C HIS A 43 -10.83 8.21 1.63
N ILE A 44 -9.87 7.74 0.83
CA ILE A 44 -9.25 8.50 -0.25
C ILE A 44 -9.68 7.94 -1.60
N THR A 45 -10.44 8.73 -2.37
CA THR A 45 -10.75 8.45 -3.78
C THR A 45 -9.72 9.14 -4.67
N LEU A 46 -9.01 8.35 -5.47
CA LEU A 46 -7.87 8.78 -6.29
C LEU A 46 -8.15 8.61 -7.79
N GLY A 47 -7.83 9.63 -8.58
CA GLY A 47 -7.77 9.53 -10.04
C GLY A 47 -6.73 10.47 -10.61
N SER A 48 -5.49 9.99 -10.76
CA SER A 48 -4.36 10.87 -11.12
C SER A 48 -3.39 10.25 -12.12
N ILE A 49 -2.50 11.04 -12.74
CA ILE A 49 -1.39 10.45 -13.52
C ILE A 49 -0.31 9.96 -12.57
N ALA A 50 0.17 10.82 -11.66
CA ALA A 50 1.19 10.46 -10.67
C ALA A 50 0.82 10.96 -9.27
N ALA A 51 0.58 10.07 -8.32
CA ALA A 51 0.16 10.45 -6.97
C ALA A 51 1.00 9.78 -5.88
N LYS A 52 1.29 10.54 -4.82
CA LYS A 52 1.85 10.05 -3.57
C LYS A 52 0.89 10.32 -2.42
N VAL A 53 0.45 9.27 -1.75
CA VAL A 53 -0.52 9.33 -0.64
C VAL A 53 0.21 8.99 0.66
N TYR A 54 0.05 9.83 1.66
CA TYR A 54 0.46 9.59 3.03
C TYR A 54 -0.81 9.42 3.84
N THR A 55 -1.14 8.19 4.23
CA THR A 55 -2.38 7.87 4.93
C THR A 55 -2.22 8.16 6.42
N GLY A 56 -1.19 7.58 7.05
CA GLY A 56 -0.73 7.98 8.38
C GLY A 56 -1.20 7.00 9.44
N GLU A 57 -1.93 7.45 10.46
CA GLU A 57 -2.44 6.62 11.54
C GLU A 57 -3.94 6.36 11.38
N GLY A 58 -4.37 5.10 11.44
CA GLY A 58 -5.79 4.73 11.41
C GLY A 58 -6.06 3.63 10.40
N ASP A 59 -7.34 3.24 10.29
CA ASP A 59 -7.74 2.23 9.31
C ASP A 59 -8.10 2.93 7.98
N ASP A 60 -7.10 3.06 7.11
CA ASP A 60 -7.17 3.85 5.90
C ASP A 60 -7.59 3.04 4.67
N THR A 61 -8.39 3.67 3.82
CA THR A 61 -8.85 3.09 2.55
C THR A 61 -8.52 4.01 1.38
N VAL A 62 -7.73 3.51 0.42
CA VAL A 62 -7.45 4.19 -0.85
C VAL A 62 -8.16 3.45 -1.99
N VAL A 63 -9.04 4.16 -2.70
CA VAL A 63 -9.79 3.61 -3.85
C VAL A 63 -9.50 4.42 -5.11
N GLY A 64 -9.21 3.74 -6.22
CA GLY A 64 -9.07 4.39 -7.53
C GLY A 64 -7.76 4.03 -8.24
N GLY A 65 -7.19 4.95 -9.00
CA GLY A 65 -6.04 4.61 -9.81
C GLY A 65 -5.17 5.75 -10.31
N ALA A 66 -3.93 5.38 -10.65
CA ALA A 66 -2.98 6.30 -11.27
C ALA A 66 -1.96 5.62 -12.19
N ALA A 67 -1.37 6.34 -13.14
CA ALA A 67 -0.28 5.77 -13.93
C ALA A 67 0.94 5.43 -13.04
N TYR A 68 1.23 6.28 -12.06
CA TYR A 68 2.20 6.03 -10.99
C TYR A 68 1.53 6.33 -9.64
N LEU A 69 1.50 5.35 -8.75
CA LEU A 69 0.92 5.46 -7.42
C LEU A 69 1.96 5.08 -6.37
N GLU A 70 2.15 5.94 -5.39
CA GLU A 70 2.95 5.68 -4.20
C GLU A 70 2.09 5.89 -2.95
N ILE A 71 2.06 4.93 -2.03
CA ILE A 71 1.32 5.02 -0.78
C ILE A 71 2.27 4.73 0.37
N GLU A 72 2.33 5.64 1.33
CA GLU A 72 3.08 5.55 2.58
C GLU A 72 2.09 5.53 3.73
N ASP A 73 2.17 4.48 4.54
CA ASP A 73 1.28 4.28 5.67
C ASP A 73 2.05 3.89 6.94
N THR A 74 1.57 4.34 8.10
CA THR A 74 2.28 4.15 9.38
C THR A 74 1.58 3.13 10.26
N LEU A 75 0.48 3.48 10.94
CA LEU A 75 -0.25 2.63 11.91
C LEU A 75 -1.68 2.34 11.44
N GLY A 76 -2.25 1.21 11.88
CA GLY A 76 -3.60 0.79 11.50
C GLY A 76 -3.66 0.02 10.19
N ASP A 77 -4.84 -0.38 9.73
CA ASP A 77 -4.99 -1.21 8.53
C ASP A 77 -5.09 -0.38 7.26
N LEU A 78 -4.29 -0.70 6.24
CA LEU A 78 -4.35 -0.08 4.92
C LEU A 78 -5.06 -0.99 3.90
N SER A 79 -6.19 -0.53 3.38
CA SER A 79 -6.91 -1.15 2.27
C SER A 79 -6.77 -0.35 0.97
N ILE A 80 -6.23 -0.97 -0.08
CA ILE A 80 -6.09 -0.37 -1.40
C ILE A 80 -6.93 -1.12 -2.41
N LYS A 81 -7.77 -0.41 -3.17
CA LYS A 81 -8.63 -0.99 -4.21
C LYS A 81 -8.54 -0.20 -5.51
N GLY A 82 -8.14 -0.84 -6.61
CA GLY A 82 -8.23 -0.23 -7.94
C GLY A 82 -7.10 -0.61 -8.87
N GLY A 83 -6.44 0.35 -9.52
CA GLY A 83 -5.39 -0.03 -10.47
C GLY A 83 -4.40 1.05 -10.85
N ALA A 84 -3.21 0.61 -11.27
CA ALA A 84 -2.13 1.53 -11.59
C ALA A 84 -1.25 1.08 -12.76
N GLY A 85 -0.55 2.02 -13.41
CA GLY A 85 0.55 1.63 -14.29
C GLY A 85 1.68 1.00 -13.49
N TYR A 86 2.12 1.68 -12.44
CA TYR A 86 3.00 1.17 -11.40
C TYR A 86 2.49 1.62 -10.03
N ALA A 87 2.48 0.71 -9.05
CA ALA A 87 2.11 0.99 -7.67
C ALA A 87 3.25 0.62 -6.70
N GLU A 88 3.57 1.52 -5.79
CA GLU A 88 4.50 1.30 -4.68
C GLU A 88 3.77 1.57 -3.36
N ILE A 89 3.80 0.62 -2.44
CA ILE A 89 3.06 0.67 -1.19
C ILE A 89 4.02 0.31 -0.06
N ASN A 90 4.20 1.21 0.89
CA ASN A 90 5.11 1.08 2.01
C ASN A 90 4.34 1.25 3.33
N LYS A 91 4.44 0.25 4.20
CA LYS A 91 3.81 0.21 5.54
C LYS A 91 4.87 0.04 6.61
N SER A 92 5.11 1.07 7.41
CA SER A 92 6.24 1.12 8.33
C SER A 92 5.96 0.50 9.71
N GLU A 93 4.74 0.65 10.25
CA GLU A 93 4.37 0.12 11.57
C GLU A 93 3.27 -0.95 11.51
N SER A 94 2.69 -1.28 12.66
CA SER A 94 1.75 -2.38 12.79
C SER A 94 0.41 -2.11 12.11
N GLY A 95 -0.19 -3.18 11.61
CA GLY A 95 -1.46 -3.17 10.90
C GLY A 95 -1.37 -3.91 9.56
N HIS A 96 -2.51 -4.29 9.00
CA HIS A 96 -2.58 -5.09 7.80
C HIS A 96 -2.43 -4.23 6.54
N VAL A 97 -1.83 -4.78 5.48
CA VAL A 97 -1.89 -4.20 4.14
C VAL A 97 -2.70 -5.13 3.25
N SER A 98 -3.72 -4.61 2.57
CA SER A 98 -4.54 -5.37 1.64
C SER A 98 -4.68 -4.62 0.32
N PHE A 99 -4.03 -5.12 -0.72
CA PHE A 99 -4.21 -4.62 -2.08
C PHE A 99 -5.18 -5.52 -2.86
N SER A 100 -6.16 -4.91 -3.53
CA SER A 100 -7.03 -5.58 -4.50
C SER A 100 -7.14 -4.80 -5.81
N GLY A 101 -6.72 -5.39 -6.93
CA GLY A 101 -6.70 -4.62 -8.17
C GLY A 101 -5.87 -5.16 -9.32
N ALA A 102 -5.56 -4.27 -10.25
CA ALA A 102 -4.71 -4.55 -11.40
C ALA A 102 -3.59 -3.52 -11.55
N ALA A 103 -2.36 -3.94 -11.83
CA ALA A 103 -1.27 -3.01 -12.10
C ALA A 103 -0.39 -3.45 -13.28
N GLY A 104 0.36 -2.54 -13.89
CA GLY A 104 1.48 -2.94 -14.76
C GLY A 104 2.59 -3.57 -13.93
N GLY A 105 3.00 -2.90 -12.86
CA GLY A 105 3.87 -3.44 -11.82
C GLY A 105 3.45 -2.98 -10.43
N ILE A 106 3.69 -3.81 -9.43
CA ILE A 106 3.41 -3.46 -8.04
C ILE A 106 4.53 -3.91 -7.11
N SER A 107 4.90 -3.03 -6.18
CA SER A 107 5.78 -3.30 -5.05
C SER A 107 5.04 -3.00 -3.75
N VAL A 108 4.95 -3.97 -2.85
CA VAL A 108 4.34 -3.81 -1.53
C VAL A 108 5.38 -4.21 -0.49
N ALA A 109 5.76 -3.27 0.38
CA ALA A 109 6.66 -3.51 1.49
C ALA A 109 5.94 -3.22 2.82
N HIS A 110 6.01 -4.17 3.74
CA HIS A 110 5.48 -4.01 5.09
C HIS A 110 6.53 -4.44 6.11
N SER A 111 7.14 -3.44 6.75
CA SER A 111 8.25 -3.59 7.72
C SER A 111 7.81 -3.53 9.18
N GLY A 112 6.52 -3.35 9.45
CA GLY A 112 5.98 -3.29 10.80
C GLY A 112 6.11 -4.61 11.55
N ASP A 113 6.20 -4.53 12.87
CA ASP A 113 6.38 -5.70 13.73
C ASP A 113 5.23 -6.70 13.62
N ARG A 114 3.99 -6.22 13.44
CA ARG A 114 2.78 -7.04 13.33
C ARG A 114 1.91 -6.61 12.18
N GLY A 115 1.29 -7.58 11.52
CA GLY A 115 0.37 -7.30 10.41
C GLY A 115 0.58 -8.26 9.26
N ASN A 116 -0.44 -8.44 8.44
CA ASN A 116 -0.40 -9.34 7.29
C ASN A 116 -0.24 -8.51 6.02
N LEU A 117 0.37 -9.09 5.00
CA LEU A 117 0.46 -8.50 3.67
C LEU A 117 -0.38 -9.35 2.71
N GLY A 118 -1.48 -8.78 2.23
CA GLY A 118 -2.42 -9.39 1.30
C GLY A 118 -2.36 -8.74 -0.08
N PHE A 119 -2.38 -9.57 -1.12
CA PHE A 119 -2.52 -9.14 -2.51
C PHE A 119 -3.56 -10.01 -3.20
N THR A 120 -4.55 -9.38 -3.84
CA THR A 120 -5.52 -10.04 -4.71
C THR A 120 -5.63 -9.31 -6.04
N GLY A 121 -5.10 -9.86 -7.12
CA GLY A 121 -5.07 -9.09 -8.36
C GLY A 121 -4.25 -9.65 -9.50
N VAL A 122 -4.00 -8.79 -10.48
CA VAL A 122 -3.15 -9.10 -11.64
C VAL A 122 -2.12 -8.01 -11.86
N ALA A 123 -0.85 -8.37 -12.04
CA ALA A 123 0.15 -7.43 -12.51
C ALA A 123 1.27 -8.10 -13.28
N ALA A 124 1.87 -7.44 -14.28
CA ALA A 124 2.98 -8.05 -15.02
C ALA A 124 4.18 -8.33 -14.11
N TYR A 125 4.42 -7.46 -13.12
CA TYR A 125 5.41 -7.63 -12.07
C TYR A 125 4.77 -7.47 -10.70
N ASN A 126 4.89 -8.47 -9.83
CA ASN A 126 4.48 -8.41 -8.43
C ASN A 126 5.69 -8.58 -7.51
N SER A 127 5.91 -7.65 -6.58
CA SER A 127 6.94 -7.75 -5.54
C SER A 127 6.31 -7.49 -4.17
N LEU A 128 6.25 -8.52 -3.32
CA LEU A 128 5.71 -8.43 -1.98
C LEU A 128 6.83 -8.71 -0.97
N ASN A 129 7.05 -7.80 -0.04
CA ASN A 129 8.04 -7.93 1.02
C ASN A 129 7.37 -7.73 2.38
N ARG A 130 7.35 -8.78 3.21
CA ARG A 130 6.85 -8.73 4.59
C ARG A 130 8.00 -9.02 5.54
N LYS A 131 8.39 -8.05 6.37
CA LYS A 131 9.46 -8.17 7.36
C LYS A 131 9.04 -7.68 8.76
N GLY A 132 9.22 -8.48 9.80
CA GLY A 132 8.87 -8.09 11.18
C GLY A 132 8.71 -9.28 12.12
N LEU A 133 8.13 -9.07 13.30
CA LEU A 133 7.99 -10.14 14.31
C LEU A 133 6.89 -11.16 13.95
N LYS A 134 5.74 -10.70 13.45
CA LYS A 134 4.60 -11.57 13.15
C LYS A 134 3.79 -11.08 11.95
N GLY A 135 3.47 -11.96 11.03
CA GLY A 135 2.60 -11.63 9.91
C GLY A 135 2.66 -12.65 8.82
N ASP A 136 1.55 -12.82 8.09
CA ASP A 136 1.47 -13.70 6.94
C ASP A 136 1.65 -12.92 5.63
N ILE A 137 2.08 -13.61 4.57
CA ILE A 137 1.84 -13.17 3.19
C ILE A 137 0.69 -14.00 2.60
N ASN A 138 -0.31 -13.33 2.03
CA ASN A 138 -1.40 -13.96 1.29
C ASN A 138 -1.45 -13.40 -0.13
N PHE A 139 -0.85 -14.11 -1.09
CA PHE A 139 -0.88 -13.74 -2.51
C PHE A 139 -1.91 -14.56 -3.27
N LYS A 140 -2.85 -13.87 -3.91
CA LYS A 140 -3.90 -14.44 -4.77
C LYS A 140 -3.95 -13.71 -6.10
N GLY A 141 -3.25 -14.19 -7.12
CA GLY A 141 -3.17 -13.39 -8.34
C GLY A 141 -2.39 -14.00 -9.49
N ALA A 142 -2.22 -13.21 -10.54
CA ALA A 142 -1.43 -13.62 -11.70
C ALA A 142 -0.44 -12.53 -12.12
N GLY A 143 0.65 -12.94 -12.75
CA GLY A 143 1.63 -12.01 -13.29
C GLY A 143 2.71 -12.65 -14.15
N GLY A 144 3.49 -11.83 -14.86
CA GLY A 144 4.65 -12.33 -15.59
C GLY A 144 5.73 -12.81 -14.62
N TYR A 145 6.02 -11.99 -13.61
CA TYR A 145 6.98 -12.29 -12.56
C TYR A 145 6.39 -11.99 -11.17
N ASN A 146 6.39 -12.99 -10.29
CA ASN A 146 5.93 -12.86 -8.92
C ASN A 146 7.11 -13.08 -7.95
N LYS A 147 7.49 -12.06 -7.18
CA LYS A 147 8.52 -12.11 -6.14
C LYS A 147 7.90 -11.90 -4.77
N LEU A 148 7.98 -12.89 -3.90
CA LEU A 148 7.51 -12.81 -2.53
C LEU A 148 8.69 -13.06 -1.59
N TRP A 149 8.97 -12.10 -0.71
CA TRP A 149 9.97 -12.19 0.34
C TRP A 149 9.28 -12.08 1.70
N HIS A 150 9.36 -13.13 2.51
CA HIS A 150 8.73 -13.18 3.81
C HIS A 150 9.77 -13.44 4.89
N GLU A 151 10.08 -12.42 5.68
CA GLU A 151 11.10 -12.42 6.73
C GLU A 151 10.45 -12.11 8.08
N THR A 152 9.69 -13.08 8.62
CA THR A 152 9.07 -12.93 9.94
C THR A 152 9.39 -14.07 10.89
N ASP A 153 9.38 -13.80 12.20
CA ASP A 153 9.56 -14.86 13.20
C ASP A 153 8.34 -15.77 13.32
N ARG A 154 7.13 -15.21 13.11
CA ARG A 154 5.87 -15.98 13.18
C ARG A 154 4.95 -15.62 12.03
N GLY A 155 4.57 -16.63 11.24
CA GLY A 155 3.62 -16.47 10.16
C GLY A 155 3.96 -17.35 8.96
N ASN A 156 2.99 -17.49 8.08
CA ASN A 156 3.01 -18.35 6.90
C ASN A 156 2.99 -17.52 5.61
N LEU A 157 3.42 -18.16 4.53
CA LEU A 157 3.29 -17.62 3.17
C LEU A 157 2.33 -18.51 2.40
N TYR A 158 1.25 -17.91 1.90
CA TYR A 158 0.26 -18.55 1.05
C TYR A 158 0.34 -17.95 -0.35
N PHE A 159 0.61 -18.80 -1.34
CA PHE A 159 0.65 -18.43 -2.75
C PHE A 159 -0.44 -19.19 -3.51
N THR A 160 -1.38 -18.47 -4.09
CA THR A 160 -2.42 -18.99 -4.97
C THR A 160 -2.42 -18.16 -6.24
N GLY A 161 -1.61 -18.56 -7.21
CA GLY A 161 -1.44 -17.75 -8.41
C GLY A 161 -0.72 -18.42 -9.55
N ALA A 162 -0.57 -17.67 -10.63
CA ALA A 162 0.12 -18.11 -11.83
C ALA A 162 1.13 -17.05 -12.28
N GLY A 163 2.21 -17.50 -12.92
CA GLY A 163 3.11 -16.61 -13.62
C GLY A 163 4.22 -17.32 -14.35
N ALA A 164 4.82 -16.62 -15.32
CA ALA A 164 5.93 -17.16 -16.11
C ALA A 164 7.15 -17.44 -15.21
N SER A 165 7.33 -16.66 -14.14
CA SER A 165 8.33 -16.93 -13.12
C SER A 165 7.82 -16.54 -11.73
N ASN A 166 8.11 -17.39 -10.75
CA ASN A 166 7.71 -17.21 -9.35
C ASN A 166 8.95 -17.40 -8.47
N LYS A 167 9.37 -16.35 -7.78
CA LYS A 167 10.44 -16.37 -6.77
C LYS A 167 9.82 -16.17 -5.40
N ILE A 168 9.92 -17.18 -4.54
CA ILE A 168 9.27 -17.18 -3.24
C ILE A 168 10.32 -17.56 -2.19
N ASP A 169 10.60 -16.63 -1.29
CA ASP A 169 11.59 -16.78 -0.23
C ASP A 169 10.91 -16.59 1.13
N ARG A 170 11.10 -17.56 2.05
CA ARG A 170 10.66 -17.49 3.45
C ARG A 170 11.87 -17.68 4.35
N THR A 171 12.19 -16.66 5.14
CA THR A 171 13.33 -16.62 6.06
C THR A 171 12.91 -16.10 7.43
N TRP A 172 13.73 -16.32 8.46
CA TRP A 172 13.48 -15.83 9.82
C TRP A 172 13.99 -14.41 9.97
N LEU A 173 13.40 -13.64 10.90
CA LEU A 173 13.86 -12.27 11.15
C LEU A 173 15.30 -12.32 11.66
N THR A 174 16.21 -11.73 10.89
CA THR A 174 17.61 -11.65 11.30
C THR A 174 17.81 -10.34 12.06
N ILE A 175 17.84 -10.41 13.38
CA ILE A 175 18.28 -9.31 14.23
C ILE A 175 19.80 -9.40 14.35
N SER A 176 20.54 -8.48 13.72
CA SER A 176 21.97 -8.37 13.96
C SER A 176 22.20 -7.94 15.41
N VAL A 177 22.52 -8.89 16.28
CA VAL A 177 23.05 -8.57 17.61
C VAL A 177 24.44 -7.97 17.39
N GLN A 178 24.58 -6.64 17.53
CA GLN A 178 25.89 -6.04 17.70
C GLN A 178 26.49 -6.64 18.98
N LYS A 179 27.52 -7.47 18.83
CA LYS A 179 28.33 -7.91 19.96
C LYS A 179 28.92 -6.67 20.63
N ILE A 180 28.58 -6.47 21.90
CA ILE A 180 29.22 -5.49 22.80
C ILE A 180 30.60 -6.04 23.18
#